data_AF-A0A7C7S2F3-F1
#
_entry.id   AF-A0A7C7S2F3-F1
#
_cell.length_a   1.000
_cell.length_b   1.000
_cell.length_c   1.000
_cell.angle_alpha   90.00
_cell.angle_beta   90.00
_cell.angle_gamma   90.00
#
_symmetry.space_group_name_H-M   'P 1'
#
loop_
_entity.id
_entity.type
_entity.pdbx_description
1 polymer ?
#
loop_
_entity_poly.entity_id
_entity_poly.type
_entity_poly.pdbx_seq_one_letter_code
_entity_poly.pdbx_strand_id
1 'polypeptide(L)' 'QEHLAAIRRRDERDSTREDSPLRPAPDAVILDTTALSPEEVLAQAVRLVEERRAQLAG' A
#
# COMPACT_ATOMS: atom_id res chain seq x y z
N GLN A 1 -5.89 -16.99 19.40
CA GLN A 1 -5.80 -16.28 18.10
C GLN A 1 -4.34 -15.88 17.84
N GLU A 2 -3.49 -16.84 17.46
CA GLU A 2 -2.04 -16.62 17.26
C GLU A 2 -1.71 -15.82 15.99
N HIS A 3 -2.50 -16.00 14.93
CA HIS A 3 -2.28 -15.40 13.61
C HIS A 3 -2.31 -13.85 13.65
N LEU A 4 -3.32 -13.25 14.28
CA LEU A 4 -3.42 -11.78 14.40
C LEU A 4 -2.27 -11.18 15.21
N ALA A 5 -1.83 -11.87 16.26
CA ALA A 5 -0.69 -11.44 17.06
C ALA A 5 0.63 -11.51 16.27
N ALA A 6 0.79 -12.54 15.42
CA ALA A 6 1.94 -12.65 14.54
C ALA A 6 2.00 -11.54 13.49
N ILE A 7 0.85 -11.19 12.88
CA ILE A 7 0.75 -10.07 11.93
C ILE A 7 1.13 -8.76 12.61
N ARG A 8 0.53 -8.43 13.77
CA ARG A 8 0.82 -7.17 14.49
C ARG A 8 2.29 -7.02 14.85
N ARG A 9 2.92 -8.08 15.38
CA ARG A 9 4.36 -8.07 15.70
C ARG A 9 5.22 -7.80 14.46
N ARG A 10 4.83 -8.37 13.31
CA ARG A 10 5.53 -8.12 12.04
C ARG A 10 5.36 -6.65 11.62
N ASP A 11 4.14 -6.13 11.66
CA ASP A 11 3.85 -4.75 11.25
C ASP A 11 4.61 -3.73 12.12
N GLU A 12 4.64 -3.95 13.44
CA GLU A 12 5.40 -3.13 14.39
C GLU A 12 6.90 -3.17 14.07
N ARG A 13 7.47 -4.36 13.87
CA ARG A 13 8.90 -4.52 13.55
C ARG A 13 9.23 -3.89 12.19
N ASP A 14 8.42 -4.14 11.18
CA ASP A 14 8.69 -3.69 9.82
C ASP A 14 8.56 -2.14 9.71
N SER A 15 7.68 -1.51 10.50
CA SER A 15 7.52 -0.03 10.54
C SER A 15 8.55 0.70 11.41
N THR A 16 9.14 0.02 12.42
CA THR A 16 10.09 0.64 13.37
C THR A 16 11.56 0.29 13.15
N ARG A 17 11.88 -0.58 12.18
CA ARG A 17 13.28 -0.94 11.88
C ARG A 17 14.12 0.29 11.52
N GLU A 18 15.35 0.32 12.02
CA GLU A 18 16.31 1.41 11.79
C GLU A 18 16.62 1.59 10.30
N ASP A 19 16.91 0.49 9.61
CA ASP A 19 17.19 0.48 8.18
C ASP A 19 15.92 0.28 7.35
N SER A 20 15.65 1.23 6.45
CA SER A 20 14.55 1.16 5.47
C SER A 20 13.16 0.89 6.08
N PRO A 21 12.68 1.65 7.09
CA PRO A 21 11.39 1.40 7.72
C PRO A 21 10.24 1.34 6.70
N LEU A 22 9.27 0.44 6.93
CA LEU A 22 8.06 0.34 6.11
C LEU A 22 7.20 1.58 6.31
N ARG A 23 7.31 2.54 5.40
CA ARG A 23 6.51 3.78 5.37
C ARG A 23 6.17 4.16 3.93
N PRO A 24 4.97 4.71 3.68
CA PRO A 24 4.64 5.29 2.38
C PRO A 24 5.59 6.44 2.02
N ALA A 25 5.89 6.60 0.73
CA ALA A 25 6.57 7.79 0.24
C ALA A 25 5.67 9.04 0.38
N PRO A 26 6.24 10.26 0.42
CA PRO A 26 5.44 11.49 0.54
C PRO A 26 4.40 11.69 -0.57
N ASP A 27 4.67 11.17 -1.76
CA ASP A 27 3.81 11.21 -2.95
C ASP A 27 3.09 9.90 -3.23
N ALA A 28 3.18 8.92 -2.31
CA ALA A 28 2.51 7.64 -2.46
C ALA A 28 0.99 7.81 -2.36
N VAL A 29 0.27 7.13 -3.26
CA VAL A 29 -1.18 6.97 -3.15
C VAL A 29 -1.47 5.73 -2.29
N ILE A 30 -2.28 5.90 -1.24
CA ILE A 30 -2.73 4.79 -0.40
C ILE A 30 -3.95 4.12 -1.04
N LEU A 31 -3.80 2.86 -1.43
CA LEU A 31 -4.88 2.00 -1.91
C LEU A 31 -5.31 1.05 -0.80
N ASP A 32 -6.39 1.37 -0.09
CA ASP A 32 -6.99 0.47 0.90
C ASP A 32 -7.80 -0.62 0.19
N THR A 33 -7.39 -1.87 0.38
CA THR A 33 -7.98 -3.05 -0.26
C THR A 33 -8.86 -3.87 0.68
N THR A 34 -9.11 -3.40 1.91
CA THR A 34 -9.78 -4.16 2.98
C THR A 34 -11.13 -4.76 2.56
N ALA A 35 -11.88 -4.05 1.70
CA ALA A 35 -13.21 -4.44 1.25
C ALA A 35 -13.29 -4.71 -0.28
N LEU A 36 -12.15 -4.80 -0.97
CA LEU A 36 -12.10 -4.94 -2.43
C LEU A 36 -11.80 -6.38 -2.84
N SER A 37 -12.40 -6.81 -3.95
CA SER A 37 -11.97 -8.02 -4.65
C SER A 37 -10.62 -7.82 -5.34
N PRO A 38 -9.86 -8.88 -5.64
CA PRO A 38 -8.61 -8.76 -6.39
C PRO A 38 -8.75 -8.02 -7.74
N GLU A 39 -9.87 -8.23 -8.44
CA GLU A 39 -10.18 -7.57 -9.71
C GLU A 39 -10.43 -6.07 -9.52
N GLU A 40 -11.14 -5.68 -8.46
CA GLU A 40 -11.39 -4.28 -8.11
C GLU A 40 -10.09 -3.56 -7.74
N VAL A 41 -9.22 -4.21 -6.96
CA VAL A 41 -7.88 -3.70 -6.61
C VAL A 41 -7.06 -3.45 -7.87
N LEU A 42 -7.01 -4.42 -8.78
CA LEU A 42 -6.25 -4.29 -10.02
C LEU A 42 -6.79 -3.14 -10.87
N ALA A 43 -8.12 -3.08 -11.06
CA ALA A 43 -8.74 -2.01 -11.83
C ALA A 43 -8.44 -0.63 -11.22
N GLN A 44 -8.45 -0.50 -9.89
CA GLN A 44 -8.14 0.75 -9.22
C GLN A 44 -6.66 1.13 -9.31
N ALA A 45 -5.74 0.15 -9.17
CA ALA A 45 -4.32 0.38 -9.34
C ALA A 45 -3.98 0.88 -10.75
N VAL A 46 -4.57 0.27 -11.79
CA VAL A 46 -4.38 0.69 -13.19
C VAL A 46 -4.86 2.13 -13.41
N ARG A 47 -6.03 2.50 -12.89
CA ARG A 47 -6.56 3.87 -13.00
C ARG A 47 -5.60 4.90 -12.39
N LEU A 48 -5.13 4.64 -11.17
CA LEU A 48 -4.20 5.54 -10.47
C LEU A 48 -2.90 5.77 -11.26
N VAL A 49 -2.37 4.72 -11.88
CA VAL A 49 -1.18 4.82 -12.72
C VAL A 49 -1.44 5.67 -13.97
N GLU A 50 -2.53 5.41 -14.69
CA GLU A 50 -2.85 6.16 -15.91
C GLU A 50 -3.14 7.65 -15.64
N GLU A 51 -3.84 7.95 -14.55
CA GLU A 51 -4.05 9.34 -14.08
C GLU A 51 -2.70 10.03 -13.81
N ARG A 52 -1.78 9.35 -13.13
CA ARG A 52 -0.46 9.91 -12.85
C ARG A 52 0.37 10.11 -14.12
N ARG A 53 0.30 9.18 -15.07
CA ARG A 53 0.99 9.30 -16.37
C ARG A 53 0.47 10.48 -17.17
N ALA A 54 -0.84 10.70 -17.20
CA ALA A 54 -1.46 11.83 -17.88
C ALA A 54 -1.00 13.17 -17.27
N GLN A 55 -0.93 13.28 -15.94
CA GLN A 55 -0.43 14.47 -15.25
C GLN A 55 1.03 14.79 -15.55
N LEU A 56 1.85 13.78 -15.81
CA LEU A 56 3.28 13.95 -16.12
C LEU A 56 3.53 14.28 -17.60
N ALA A 57 2.56 13.99 -18.47
CA ALA A 57 2.65 14.22 -19.91
C ALA A 57 2.17 15.62 -20.34
N GLY A 58 1.51 16.36 -19.44
CA GLY A 58 1.09 17.76 -19.63
C GLY A 58 2.07 18.72 -18.97
#